data_AF-A0A7J7H538-F1
#
_entry.id   AF-A0A7J7H538-F1
#
_cell.length_a   1.000
_cell.length_b   1.000
_cell.length_c   1.000
_cell.angle_alpha   90.00
_cell.angle_beta   90.00
_cell.angle_gamma   90.00
#
_symmetry.space_group_name_H-M   'P 1'
#
loop_
_entity.id
_entity.type
_entity.pdbx_description
1 polymer ?
#
loop_
_entity_poly.entity_id
_entity_poly.type
_entity_poly.pdbx_seq_one_letter_code
_entity_poly.pdbx_strand_id
1 'polypeptide(L)'
;MASSCGSSILLLTISAIVLSSVLAVVSASNFNQDFTITWGDGRAKILNNSQLLTLSLDKTSGSGFQSSNEYLFGKIDMQLKLVL
;
A
#
# COMPACT_ATOMS: atom_id res chain seq x y z
N MET A 1 23.54 33.73 28.79
CA MET A 1 22.51 32.78 29.29
C MET A 1 21.27 32.70 28.39
N ALA A 2 20.93 33.71 27.59
CA ALA A 2 19.80 33.64 26.65
C ALA A 2 20.07 32.84 25.34
N SER A 3 21.34 32.65 24.97
CA SER A 3 21.75 31.97 23.72
C SER A 3 21.64 30.45 23.77
N SER A 4 21.77 29.82 24.96
CA SER A 4 21.68 28.36 25.11
C SER A 4 20.25 27.85 24.95
N CYS A 5 19.24 28.62 25.38
CA CYS A 5 17.83 28.22 25.26
C CYS A 5 17.37 28.13 23.80
N GLY A 6 17.79 29.08 22.94
CA GLY A 6 17.46 29.05 21.52
C GLY A 6 18.12 27.89 20.76
N SER A 7 19.35 27.54 21.14
CA SER A 7 20.08 26.42 20.53
C SER A 7 19.48 25.06 20.91
N SER A 8 19.05 24.89 22.18
CA SER A 8 18.36 23.67 22.62
C SER A 8 16.99 23.48 21.95
N ILE A 9 16.23 24.56 21.75
CA ILE A 9 14.94 24.52 21.05
C ILE A 9 15.15 24.12 19.58
N LEU A 10 16.20 24.65 18.93
CA LEU A 10 16.53 24.30 17.55
C LEU A 10 16.92 22.83 17.40
N LEU A 11 17.69 22.29 18.36
CA LEU A 11 18.06 20.86 18.36
C LEU A 11 16.84 19.96 18.56
N LEU A 12 15.91 20.35 19.44
CA LEU A 12 14.67 19.61 19.67
C LEU A 12 13.75 19.61 18.44
N THR A 13 13.63 20.74 17.73
CA THR A 13 12.81 20.81 16.52
C THR A 13 13.41 19.98 15.38
N ILE A 14 14.73 20.01 15.20
CA ILE A 14 15.44 19.16 14.22
C ILE A 14 15.24 17.68 14.56
N SER A 15 15.39 17.30 15.83
CA SER A 15 15.15 15.91 16.28
C SER A 15 13.71 15.45 16.01
N ALA A 16 12.72 16.31 16.23
CA ALA A 16 11.32 15.98 15.98
C ALA A 16 11.02 15.79 14.48
N ILE A 17 11.61 16.63 13.63
CA ILE A 17 11.46 16.53 12.16
C ILE A 17 12.09 15.23 11.65
N VAL A 18 13.29 14.88 12.13
CA VAL A 18 13.98 13.63 11.77
C VAL A 18 13.19 12.41 12.24
N LEU A 19 12.58 12.45 13.43
CA LEU A 19 11.78 11.33 13.93
C LEU A 19 10.48 11.16 13.11
N SER A 20 9.85 12.25 12.70
CA SER A 20 8.63 12.26 11.87
C SER A 20 8.87 11.69 10.46
N SER A 21 10.01 12.01 9.84
CA SER A 21 10.33 11.51 8.49
C SER A 21 10.62 10.00 8.46
N VAL A 22 11.10 9.42 9.56
CA VAL A 22 11.33 7.96 9.68
C VAL A 22 10.01 7.18 9.79
N LEU A 23 8.97 7.79 10.38
CA LEU A 23 7.66 7.16 10.54
C LEU A 23 6.81 7.20 9.26
N ALA A 24 7.16 8.04 8.29
CA ALA A 24 6.39 8.24 7.07
C ALA A 24 6.46 7.08 6.06
N VAL A 25 7.23 6.01 6.34
CA VAL A 25 7.51 4.96 5.35
C VAL A 25 7.15 3.57 5.88
N VAL A 26 5.85 3.30 6.04
CA VAL A 26 5.28 1.95 5.94
C VAL A 26 3.76 2.03 5.74
N SER A 27 3.32 2.54 4.59
CA SER A 27 1.96 2.22 4.12
C SER A 27 2.01 0.81 3.52
N ALA A 28 1.69 -0.21 4.32
CA ALA A 28 1.41 -1.53 3.79
C ALA A 28 0.19 -1.42 2.86
N SER A 29 0.36 -1.67 1.57
CA SER A 29 -0.76 -1.68 0.61
C SER A 29 -1.77 -2.74 1.03
N ASN A 30 -3.04 -2.38 0.93
CA ASN A 30 -4.16 -3.19 1.34
C ASN A 30 -5.08 -3.40 0.14
N PHE A 31 -5.09 -4.62 -0.39
CA PHE A 31 -5.87 -4.96 -1.59
C PHE A 31 -7.37 -4.67 -1.45
N ASN A 32 -7.95 -4.71 -0.24
CA ASN A 32 -9.36 -4.38 -0.02
C ASN A 32 -9.66 -2.88 -0.14
N GLN A 33 -8.66 -2.01 0.06
CA GLN A 33 -8.82 -0.56 -0.08
C GLN A 33 -8.53 -0.15 -1.53
N ASP A 34 -7.47 -0.72 -2.10
CA ASP A 34 -6.94 -0.29 -3.40
C ASP A 34 -7.70 -0.91 -4.59
N PHE A 35 -8.31 -2.09 -4.42
CA PHE A 35 -8.93 -2.86 -5.49
C PHE A 35 -10.27 -3.51 -5.11
N THR A 36 -11.12 -3.70 -6.11
CA THR A 36 -12.39 -4.43 -6.02
C THR A 36 -12.36 -5.64 -6.96
N ILE A 37 -12.80 -6.80 -6.47
CA ILE A 37 -13.00 -7.99 -7.31
C ILE A 37 -14.23 -7.76 -8.19
N THR A 38 -14.06 -7.82 -9.51
CA THR A 38 -15.11 -7.53 -10.47
C THR A 38 -15.85 -8.78 -10.94
N TRP A 39 -15.15 -9.91 -11.06
CA TRP A 39 -15.74 -11.19 -11.44
C TRP A 39 -14.85 -12.35 -10.99
N GLY A 40 -15.42 -13.55 -10.95
CA GLY A 40 -14.69 -14.77 -10.63
C GLY A 40 -15.46 -15.77 -9.78
N ASP A 41 -16.59 -15.39 -9.17
CA ASP A 41 -17.46 -16.32 -8.44
C ASP A 41 -16.66 -17.22 -7.46
N GLY A 42 -15.89 -16.55 -6.58
CA GLY A 42 -15.01 -17.22 -5.60
C GLY A 42 -13.61 -17.60 -6.09
N ARG A 43 -13.29 -17.40 -7.39
CA ARG A 43 -11.95 -17.65 -7.98
C ARG A 43 -10.95 -16.51 -7.77
N ALA A 44 -11.43 -15.32 -7.42
CA ALA A 44 -10.60 -14.25 -6.89
C ALA A 44 -10.75 -14.19 -5.37
N LYS A 45 -9.63 -14.13 -4.63
CA LYS A 45 -9.62 -14.04 -3.17
C LYS A 45 -8.53 -13.11 -2.67
N ILE A 46 -8.87 -12.34 -1.66
CA ILE A 46 -7.93 -11.51 -0.90
C ILE A 46 -7.63 -12.23 0.41
N LEU A 47 -6.36 -12.53 0.65
CA LEU A 47 -5.86 -13.37 1.75
C LEU A 47 -4.75 -12.62 2.52
N ASN A 48 -4.22 -13.24 3.57
CA ASN A 48 -3.10 -12.74 4.38
C ASN A 48 -3.29 -11.28 4.83
N ASN A 49 -4.40 -11.01 5.55
CA ASN A 49 -4.73 -9.67 6.02
C ASN A 49 -4.74 -8.61 4.92
N SER A 50 -5.24 -8.98 3.74
CA SER A 50 -5.36 -8.11 2.56
C SER A 50 -4.04 -7.78 1.85
N GLN A 51 -3.02 -8.62 2.03
CA GLN A 51 -1.71 -8.44 1.41
C GLN A 51 -1.45 -9.40 0.25
N LEU A 52 -2.36 -10.33 -0.03
CA LEU A 52 -2.24 -11.28 -1.12
C LEU A 52 -3.55 -11.38 -1.90
N LEU A 53 -3.50 -11.05 -3.18
CA LEU A 53 -4.59 -11.31 -4.12
C LEU A 53 -4.28 -12.57 -4.94
N THR A 54 -5.17 -13.55 -4.90
CA THR A 54 -5.07 -14.77 -5.72
C THR A 54 -6.17 -14.81 -6.75
N LEU A 55 -5.82 -15.13 -7.99
CA LEU A 55 -6.75 -15.37 -9.10
C LEU A 55 -6.60 -16.81 -9.58
N SER A 56 -7.71 -17.44 -9.92
CA SER A 56 -7.74 -18.75 -10.56
C SER A 56 -8.58 -18.76 -11.84
N LEU A 57 -8.28 -19.75 -12.67
CA LEU A 57 -8.96 -20.04 -13.92
C LEU A 57 -9.23 -21.55 -13.97
N ASP A 58 -10.47 -21.91 -14.27
CA ASP A 58 -10.88 -23.28 -14.52
C ASP A 58 -11.62 -23.40 -15.86
N LYS A 59 -12.20 -24.56 -16.15
CA LYS A 59 -12.95 -24.81 -17.40
C LYS A 59 -14.22 -23.97 -17.51
N THR A 60 -14.78 -23.50 -16.40
CA THR A 60 -16.01 -22.73 -16.35
C THR A 60 -15.72 -21.26 -16.57
N SER A 61 -14.73 -20.70 -15.88
CA SER A 61 -14.40 -19.28 -16.00
C SER A 61 -13.06 -18.91 -15.32
N GLY A 62 -12.61 -17.70 -15.60
CA GLY A 62 -11.50 -17.03 -14.91
C GLY A 62 -11.96 -16.17 -13.74
N SER A 63 -11.14 -15.18 -13.39
CA SER A 63 -11.43 -14.16 -12.39
C SER A 63 -10.67 -12.86 -12.65
N GLY A 64 -11.14 -11.75 -12.06
CA GLY A 64 -10.54 -10.44 -12.26
C GLY A 64 -10.87 -9.44 -11.16
N PHE A 65 -10.10 -8.36 -11.16
CA PHE A 65 -10.21 -7.24 -10.23
C PHE A 65 -9.96 -5.93 -10.95
N GLN A 66 -10.34 -4.82 -10.31
CA GLN A 66 -10.19 -3.47 -10.82
C GLN A 66 -9.75 -2.55 -9.68
N SER A 67 -9.01 -1.47 -9.98
CA SER A 67 -8.71 -0.44 -9.00
C SER A 67 -9.99 0.25 -8.53
N SER A 68 -10.05 0.59 -7.25
CA SER A 68 -11.20 1.32 -6.68
C SER A 68 -11.31 2.74 -7.23
N ASN A 69 -10.18 3.34 -7.63
CA ASN A 69 -10.11 4.67 -8.20
C ASN A 69 -9.69 4.62 -9.67
N GLU A 70 -10.06 5.66 -10.41
CA GLU A 70 -9.60 5.91 -11.77
C GLU A 70 -8.45 6.91 -11.75
N TYR A 71 -7.46 6.68 -12.63
CA TYR A 71 -6.25 7.48 -12.70
C TYR A 71 -6.00 7.93 -14.13
N LEU A 72 -5.85 9.24 -14.34
CA LEU A 72 -5.45 9.79 -15.64
C LEU A 72 -3.95 9.56 -15.93
N PHE A 73 -3.13 9.62 -14.87
CA PHE A 73 -1.70 9.34 -14.89
C PHE A 73 -1.30 8.60 -13.61
N GLY A 74 -0.33 7.70 -13.68
CA GLY A 74 0.13 6.97 -12.50
C GLY A 74 1.24 5.96 -12.81
N LYS A 75 1.85 5.45 -11.74
CA LYS A 75 2.76 4.30 -11.78
C LYS A 75 2.13 3.18 -10.99
N ILE A 76 1.98 2.01 -11.60
CA ILE A 76 1.42 0.82 -10.98
C ILE A 76 2.55 -0.18 -10.81
N ASP A 77 2.93 -0.45 -9.56
CA ASP A 77 3.91 -1.46 -9.20
C ASP A 77 3.18 -2.66 -8.57
N MET A 78 3.36 -3.86 -9.12
CA MET A 78 2.75 -5.09 -8.61
C MET A 78 3.76 -6.24 -8.58
N GLN A 79 3.74 -7.01 -7.50
CA GLN A 79 4.47 -8.27 -7.41
C GLN A 79 3.57 -9.41 -7.89
N LEU A 80 3.96 -10.06 -8.98
CA LEU A 80 3.18 -11.14 -9.60
C LEU A 80 3.92 -12.46 -9.50
N LYS A 81 3.21 -13.50 -9.05
CA LYS A 81 3.64 -14.89 -9.14
C LYS A 81 2.72 -15.62 -10.11
N LEU A 82 3.28 -16.06 -11.23
CA LEU A 82 2.55 -16.80 -12.25
C LEU A 82 2.60 -18.30 -11.98
N VAL A 83 1.56 -19.00 -12.41
CA VAL A 83 1.53 -20.45 -12.52
C VAL A 83 1.92 -20.83 -13.96
N LEU A 84 2.74 -21.87 -14.13
CA LEU A 84 3.15 -22.45 -15.41
C LEU A 84 2.19 -23.58 -15.81
#